data_AF-A0A3D0DLW8-F1
#
_entry.id   AF-A0A3D0DLW8-F1
#
_cell.length_a   1.000
_cell.length_b   1.000
_cell.length_c   1.000
_cell.angle_alpha   90.00
_cell.angle_beta   90.00
_cell.angle_gamma   90.00
#
_symmetry.space_group_name_H-M   'P 1'
#
loop_
_entity.id
_entity.type
_entity.pdbx_description
1 polymer ?
#
loop_
_entity_poly.entity_id
_entity_poly.type
_entity_poly.pdbx_seq_one_letter_code
_entity_poly.pdbx_strand_id
1 'polypeptide(L)'
;PTETPVKPTEVPANTATPSVSPSATPTVTPDAVKEGETVSESGATATYKVASAADKTVIYTGDSKASKKVTVKSTIKVGNDTYTVVAIADNAFKKKSITAVTIPATVKSIGKSAFEGCTKLKTVTIKGTSLTTIGDKAFRGCKVLGKITVPKSVTKVGKQAFENCAKLKTITVKSKKTKFLKNAFKKVPKSSKIKLPKMTSKEKKSFKKMLKKAGFKGKVK
;
A
#
# COMPACT_ATOMS: atom_id res chain seq x y z
N PRO A 1 12.13 52.13 -66.61
CA PRO A 1 12.41 53.56 -66.38
C PRO A 1 11.33 54.41 -67.08
N THR A 2 10.40 55.08 -66.42
CA THR A 2 10.38 55.56 -65.03
C THR A 2 8.92 55.90 -64.73
N GLU A 3 8.52 55.62 -63.49
CA GLU A 3 7.16 55.65 -62.97
C GLU A 3 6.58 57.07 -62.89
N THR A 4 5.29 57.18 -63.19
CA THR A 4 4.47 58.37 -62.93
C THR A 4 3.89 58.27 -61.50
N PRO A 5 4.00 59.31 -60.65
CA PRO A 5 3.55 59.21 -59.26
C PRO A 5 2.05 59.51 -59.13
N VAL A 6 1.31 58.61 -58.48
CA VAL A 6 -0.11 58.80 -58.13
C VAL A 6 -0.23 59.14 -56.65
N LYS A 7 -0.64 60.39 -56.42
CA LYS A 7 -1.45 60.98 -55.33
C LYS A 7 -1.58 60.23 -53.98
N PRO A 8 -1.34 60.90 -52.83
CA PRO A 8 -1.69 60.38 -51.51
C PRO A 8 -3.20 60.50 -51.24
N THR A 9 -3.80 59.42 -50.75
CA THR A 9 -5.20 59.42 -50.27
C THR A 9 -5.20 59.02 -48.79
N GLU A 10 -5.70 59.94 -47.98
CA GLU A 10 -5.93 59.86 -46.55
C GLU A 10 -7.18 59.02 -46.25
N VAL A 11 -7.12 58.09 -45.29
CA VAL A 11 -8.28 57.36 -44.74
C VAL A 11 -8.05 57.12 -43.23
N PRO A 12 -9.07 57.23 -42.36
CA PRO A 12 -8.94 57.81 -41.02
C PRO A 12 -8.74 56.81 -39.87
N ALA A 13 -8.49 57.41 -38.70
CA ALA A 13 -8.27 56.82 -37.39
C ALA A 13 -9.28 55.71 -37.00
N ASN A 14 -8.73 54.55 -36.67
CA ASN A 14 -9.44 53.44 -36.06
C ASN A 14 -9.52 53.65 -34.54
N THR A 15 -10.74 53.84 -34.03
CA THR A 15 -11.05 53.92 -32.59
C THR A 15 -11.15 52.50 -32.02
N ALA A 16 -10.05 51.99 -31.46
CA ALA A 16 -10.08 50.78 -30.65
C ALA A 16 -10.19 51.16 -29.16
N THR A 17 -11.36 50.94 -28.59
CA THR A 17 -11.60 50.86 -27.14
C THR A 17 -10.66 49.84 -26.47
N PRO A 18 -9.98 50.18 -25.37
CA PRO A 18 -9.30 49.17 -24.56
C PRO A 18 -10.33 48.33 -23.81
N SER A 19 -10.43 47.06 -24.23
CA SER A 19 -11.05 45.98 -23.47
C SER A 19 -10.36 45.89 -22.10
N VAL A 20 -11.03 46.39 -21.06
CA VAL A 20 -10.71 46.11 -19.67
C VAL A 20 -10.77 44.60 -19.44
N SER A 21 -9.58 44.02 -19.24
CA SER A 21 -9.40 42.65 -18.77
C SER A 21 -10.17 42.48 -17.45
N PRO A 22 -11.07 41.49 -17.30
CA PRO A 22 -11.67 41.23 -16.01
C PRO A 22 -10.58 40.75 -15.06
N SER A 23 -10.34 41.58 -14.05
CA SER A 23 -9.58 41.28 -12.84
C SER A 23 -9.90 39.86 -12.37
N ALA A 24 -8.92 38.97 -12.44
CA ALA A 24 -9.03 37.63 -11.91
C ALA A 24 -9.22 37.73 -10.39
N THR A 25 -10.48 37.67 -9.96
CA THR A 25 -10.83 37.37 -8.57
C THR A 25 -10.01 36.14 -8.16
N PRO A 26 -9.22 36.18 -7.07
CA PRO A 26 -8.54 35.00 -6.60
C PRO A 26 -9.60 33.99 -6.20
N THR A 27 -9.85 33.00 -7.07
CA THR A 27 -10.65 31.83 -6.74
C THR A 27 -9.97 31.18 -5.55
N VAL A 28 -10.56 31.35 -4.36
CA VAL A 28 -10.18 30.61 -3.16
C VAL A 28 -10.48 29.14 -3.48
N THR A 29 -9.47 28.44 -3.98
CA THR A 29 -9.56 27.00 -4.22
C THR A 29 -9.68 26.39 -2.82
N PRO A 30 -10.73 25.61 -2.49
CA PRO A 30 -10.80 24.94 -1.21
C PRO A 30 -9.52 24.13 -1.05
N ASP A 31 -8.78 24.35 0.05
CA ASP A 31 -7.40 23.88 0.26
C ASP A 31 -7.15 22.50 -0.37
N ALA A 32 -6.46 22.50 -1.51
CA ALA A 32 -6.16 21.27 -2.23
C ALA A 32 -5.20 20.43 -1.38
N VAL A 33 -5.66 19.24 -0.99
CA VAL A 33 -4.89 18.29 -0.17
C VAL A 33 -3.56 17.97 -0.87
N LYS A 34 -2.44 18.22 -0.19
CA LYS A 34 -1.10 18.10 -0.77
C LYS A 34 -0.57 16.68 -0.67
N GLU A 35 0.27 16.30 -1.62
CA GLU A 35 0.99 15.02 -1.52
C GLU A 35 1.85 14.98 -0.24
N GLY A 36 1.78 13.86 0.46
CA GLY A 36 2.45 13.66 1.73
C GLY A 36 1.76 14.25 2.95
N GLU A 37 0.67 15.00 2.78
CA GLU A 37 -0.15 15.50 3.88
C GLU A 37 -0.78 14.35 4.68
N THR A 38 -0.90 14.53 5.99
CA THR A 38 -1.61 13.56 6.86
C THR A 38 -3.06 13.97 7.00
N VAL A 39 -3.95 13.03 6.70
CA VAL A 39 -5.41 13.23 6.67
C VAL A 39 -6.11 12.14 7.48
N SER A 40 -7.34 12.43 7.92
CA SER A 40 -8.22 11.49 8.61
C SER A 40 -9.68 11.80 8.27
N GLU A 41 -10.56 10.80 8.27
CA GLU A 41 -12.00 11.07 8.21
C GLU A 41 -12.46 11.79 9.49
N SER A 42 -13.44 12.68 9.36
CA SER A 42 -14.01 13.39 10.51
C SER A 42 -14.46 12.41 11.60
N GLY A 43 -14.00 12.62 12.83
CA GLY A 43 -14.28 11.76 13.99
C GLY A 43 -13.55 10.40 14.00
N ALA A 44 -12.74 10.07 12.99
CA ALA A 44 -11.98 8.83 12.95
C ALA A 44 -10.62 8.95 13.66
N THR A 45 -10.14 7.83 14.20
CA THR A 45 -8.79 7.74 14.82
C THR A 45 -7.73 7.14 13.90
N ALA A 46 -8.17 6.65 12.75
CA ALA A 46 -7.28 6.18 11.70
C ALA A 46 -6.70 7.37 10.93
N THR A 47 -5.38 7.35 10.75
CA THR A 47 -4.65 8.37 10.03
C THR A 47 -4.12 7.81 8.71
N TYR A 48 -3.99 8.68 7.74
CA TYR A 48 -3.59 8.36 6.38
C TYR A 48 -2.61 9.41 5.87
N LYS A 49 -1.71 9.03 4.99
CA LYS A 49 -0.82 9.94 4.27
C LYS A 49 -1.23 9.98 2.81
N VAL A 50 -1.40 11.16 2.24
CA VAL A 50 -1.75 11.35 0.83
C VAL A 50 -0.60 10.85 -0.02
N ALA A 51 -0.86 9.82 -0.81
CA ALA A 51 0.12 9.16 -1.66
C ALA A 51 0.21 9.84 -3.02
N SER A 52 -0.94 10.19 -3.57
CA SER A 52 -1.06 11.04 -4.75
C SER A 52 -2.36 11.82 -4.66
N ALA A 53 -2.27 13.15 -4.80
CA ALA A 53 -3.43 14.02 -4.85
C ALA A 53 -4.17 13.86 -6.19
N ALA A 54 -3.41 13.73 -7.29
CA ALA A 54 -3.95 13.54 -8.64
C ALA A 54 -4.73 12.21 -8.77
N ASP A 55 -4.14 11.10 -8.32
CA ASP A 55 -4.78 9.78 -8.40
C ASP A 55 -5.80 9.53 -7.26
N LYS A 56 -5.94 10.50 -6.34
CA LYS A 56 -6.74 10.38 -5.11
C LYS A 56 -6.42 9.09 -4.36
N THR A 57 -5.15 8.89 -4.00
CA THR A 57 -4.70 7.71 -3.25
C THR A 57 -4.05 8.07 -1.92
N VAL A 58 -4.20 7.19 -0.93
CA VAL A 58 -3.66 7.34 0.42
C VAL A 58 -3.00 6.07 0.94
N ILE A 59 -2.07 6.23 1.88
CA ILE A 59 -1.41 5.19 2.65
C ILE A 59 -1.98 5.20 4.07
N TYR A 60 -2.50 4.08 4.56
CA TYR A 60 -2.91 3.94 5.95
C TYR A 60 -1.70 4.02 6.87
N THR A 61 -1.62 5.02 7.75
CA THR A 61 -0.45 5.26 8.62
C THR A 61 -0.61 4.73 10.03
N GLY A 62 -1.84 4.50 10.49
CA GLY A 62 -2.08 3.92 11.80
C GLY A 62 -3.48 4.23 12.32
N ASP A 63 -3.74 3.76 13.53
CA ASP A 63 -4.93 4.11 14.30
C ASP A 63 -4.56 4.10 15.79
N SER A 64 -4.73 5.25 16.44
CA SER A 64 -4.37 5.45 17.84
C SER A 64 -5.17 4.52 18.76
N LYS A 65 -6.44 4.24 18.42
CA LYS A 65 -7.37 3.41 19.19
C LYS A 65 -7.47 1.97 18.68
N ALA A 66 -6.67 1.58 17.67
CA ALA A 66 -6.68 0.22 17.13
C ALA A 66 -6.47 -0.84 18.21
N SER A 67 -7.53 -1.62 18.45
CA SER A 67 -7.56 -2.74 19.39
C SER A 67 -8.47 -3.83 18.84
N LYS A 68 -8.34 -5.06 19.34
CA LYS A 68 -9.17 -6.20 18.92
C LYS A 68 -9.13 -6.40 17.39
N LYS A 69 -10.27 -6.39 16.69
CA LYS A 69 -10.36 -6.63 15.25
C LYS A 69 -10.35 -5.29 14.52
N VAL A 70 -9.40 -5.14 13.59
CA VAL A 70 -9.30 -3.96 12.71
C VAL A 70 -9.69 -4.34 11.29
N THR A 71 -10.43 -3.47 10.63
CA THR A 71 -10.69 -3.53 9.17
C THR A 71 -10.12 -2.26 8.57
N VAL A 72 -9.07 -2.38 7.76
CA VAL A 72 -8.57 -1.24 6.98
C VAL A 72 -9.59 -0.96 5.89
N LYS A 73 -10.10 0.28 5.83
CA LYS A 73 -11.07 0.69 4.80
C LYS A 73 -10.41 0.69 3.42
N SER A 74 -11.18 0.35 2.39
CA SER A 74 -10.72 0.44 0.99
C SER A 74 -10.61 1.90 0.51
N THR A 75 -11.46 2.77 1.05
CA THR A 75 -11.54 4.19 0.72
C THR A 75 -11.81 5.02 1.97
N ILE A 76 -11.49 6.32 1.90
CA ILE A 76 -11.85 7.33 2.91
C ILE A 76 -12.36 8.59 2.22
N LYS A 77 -13.13 9.42 2.95
CA LYS A 77 -13.48 10.77 2.50
C LYS A 77 -12.61 11.82 3.18
N VAL A 78 -12.05 12.73 2.40
CA VAL A 78 -11.30 13.91 2.89
C VAL A 78 -11.89 15.12 2.17
N GLY A 79 -12.56 15.99 2.92
CA GLY A 79 -13.44 16.99 2.33
C GLY A 79 -14.53 16.32 1.48
N ASN A 80 -14.71 16.78 0.24
CA ASN A 80 -15.67 16.22 -0.72
C ASN A 80 -15.08 15.07 -1.56
N ASP A 81 -13.78 14.82 -1.46
CA ASP A 81 -13.08 13.84 -2.28
C ASP A 81 -13.01 12.46 -1.61
N THR A 82 -13.09 11.43 -2.45
CA THR A 82 -12.89 10.04 -2.03
C THR A 82 -11.51 9.56 -2.44
N TYR A 83 -10.72 9.13 -1.45
CA TYR A 83 -9.38 8.60 -1.65
C TYR A 83 -9.35 7.08 -1.51
N THR A 84 -8.59 6.41 -2.37
CA THR A 84 -8.38 4.95 -2.30
C THR A 84 -7.17 4.61 -1.43
N VAL A 85 -7.35 3.68 -0.49
CA VAL A 85 -6.27 3.18 0.38
C VAL A 85 -5.45 2.14 -0.37
N VAL A 86 -4.22 2.50 -0.75
CA VAL A 86 -3.36 1.67 -1.60
C VAL A 86 -2.23 0.97 -0.86
N ALA A 87 -1.93 1.35 0.38
CA ALA A 87 -0.85 0.76 1.15
C ALA A 87 -1.11 0.85 2.66
N ILE A 88 -0.43 -0.03 3.41
CA ILE A 88 -0.28 0.09 4.86
C ILE A 88 1.16 0.54 5.12
N ALA A 89 1.32 1.65 5.82
CA ALA A 89 2.62 2.28 6.05
C ALA A 89 3.54 1.43 6.93
N ASP A 90 4.79 1.85 6.96
CA ASP A 90 5.77 1.36 7.91
C ASP A 90 5.28 1.59 9.35
N ASN A 91 5.45 0.58 10.20
CA ASN A 91 5.08 0.60 11.61
C ASN A 91 3.59 0.89 11.94
N ALA A 92 2.66 0.90 10.97
CA ALA A 92 1.28 1.37 11.17
C ALA A 92 0.52 0.73 12.35
N PHE A 93 0.78 -0.55 12.63
CA PHE A 93 0.24 -1.29 13.76
C PHE A 93 1.33 -1.83 14.71
N LYS A 94 2.56 -1.32 14.64
CA LYS A 94 3.67 -1.84 15.44
C LYS A 94 3.34 -1.85 16.93
N LYS A 95 3.55 -3.00 17.57
CA LYS A 95 3.27 -3.28 18.99
C LYS A 95 1.80 -3.04 19.41
N LYS A 96 0.85 -2.94 18.48
CA LYS A 96 -0.59 -2.81 18.81
C LYS A 96 -1.18 -4.11 19.34
N SER A 97 -2.17 -3.99 20.22
CA SER A 97 -2.89 -5.13 20.82
C SER A 97 -4.07 -5.60 19.96
N ILE A 98 -3.89 -5.66 18.64
CA ILE A 98 -4.91 -6.17 17.71
C ILE A 98 -4.91 -7.71 17.71
N THR A 99 -6.09 -8.31 17.58
CA THR A 99 -6.34 -9.75 17.50
C THR A 99 -6.61 -10.23 16.08
N ALA A 100 -7.13 -9.36 15.22
CA ALA A 100 -7.35 -9.66 13.81
C ALA A 100 -7.21 -8.40 12.95
N VAL A 101 -6.78 -8.57 11.70
CA VAL A 101 -6.78 -7.50 10.70
C VAL A 101 -7.38 -8.00 9.39
N THR A 102 -8.25 -7.19 8.79
CA THR A 102 -8.73 -7.37 7.42
C THR A 102 -8.10 -6.30 6.55
N ILE A 103 -7.36 -6.73 5.53
CA ILE A 103 -6.68 -5.89 4.54
C ILE A 103 -7.54 -5.90 3.27
N PRO A 104 -7.99 -4.74 2.77
CA PRO A 104 -8.90 -4.64 1.63
C PRO A 104 -8.21 -4.94 0.30
N ALA A 105 -9.02 -5.14 -0.74
CA ALA A 105 -8.55 -5.50 -2.08
C ALA A 105 -7.74 -4.40 -2.79
N THR A 106 -7.83 -3.16 -2.32
CA THR A 106 -7.15 -1.99 -2.88
C THR A 106 -5.68 -1.89 -2.45
N VAL A 107 -5.31 -2.55 -1.34
CA VAL A 107 -3.96 -2.47 -0.79
C VAL A 107 -2.96 -3.26 -1.65
N LYS A 108 -1.99 -2.54 -2.20
CA LYS A 108 -0.89 -3.02 -3.04
C LYS A 108 0.34 -3.41 -2.22
N SER A 109 0.59 -2.79 -1.06
CA SER A 109 1.77 -3.07 -0.24
C SER A 109 1.49 -3.01 1.27
N ILE A 110 2.24 -3.83 2.02
CA ILE A 110 2.35 -3.77 3.48
C ILE A 110 3.77 -3.34 3.81
N GLY A 111 3.90 -2.23 4.54
CA GLY A 111 5.16 -1.59 4.89
C GLY A 111 6.06 -2.40 5.83
N LYS A 112 7.28 -1.91 6.01
CA LYS A 112 8.27 -2.43 6.93
C LYS A 112 7.73 -2.37 8.36
N SER A 113 7.83 -3.48 9.08
CA SER A 113 7.40 -3.60 10.47
C SER A 113 5.94 -3.21 10.73
N ALA A 114 5.07 -3.19 9.70
CA ALA A 114 3.70 -2.71 9.81
C ALA A 114 2.91 -3.36 10.95
N PHE A 115 3.12 -4.65 11.22
CA PHE A 115 2.52 -5.42 12.32
C PHE A 115 3.61 -6.02 13.25
N GLU A 116 4.80 -5.43 13.29
CA GLU A 116 5.87 -5.94 14.16
C GLU A 116 5.42 -5.89 15.63
N GLY A 117 5.54 -7.01 16.33
CA GLY A 117 5.22 -7.09 17.76
C GLY A 117 3.73 -7.08 18.08
N CYS A 118 2.83 -7.28 17.11
CA CYS A 118 1.40 -7.53 17.38
C CYS A 118 1.22 -8.93 18.02
N THR A 119 1.59 -9.07 19.29
CA THR A 119 1.69 -10.38 19.99
C THR A 119 0.35 -11.09 20.14
N LYS A 120 -0.77 -10.34 20.06
CA LYS A 120 -2.15 -10.86 20.14
C LYS A 120 -2.78 -11.15 18.77
N LEU A 121 -2.10 -10.84 17.65
CA LEU A 121 -2.65 -10.99 16.30
C LEU A 121 -2.79 -12.47 15.92
N LYS A 122 -4.02 -12.96 15.88
CA LYS A 122 -4.38 -14.35 15.57
C LYS A 122 -4.67 -14.56 14.08
N THR A 123 -5.28 -13.58 13.43
CA THR A 123 -5.82 -13.72 12.06
C THR A 123 -5.49 -12.51 11.20
N VAL A 124 -4.98 -12.78 10.00
CA VAL A 124 -4.78 -11.78 8.95
C VAL A 124 -5.58 -12.26 7.74
N THR A 125 -6.53 -11.44 7.32
CA THR A 125 -7.35 -11.69 6.12
C THR A 125 -6.96 -10.69 5.06
N ILE A 126 -6.36 -11.16 3.96
CA ILE A 126 -6.09 -10.33 2.78
C ILE A 126 -7.21 -10.56 1.77
N LYS A 127 -7.93 -9.48 1.43
CA LYS A 127 -8.96 -9.48 0.41
C LYS A 127 -8.33 -9.14 -0.95
N GLY A 128 -8.93 -9.64 -2.02
CA GLY A 128 -8.53 -9.34 -3.40
C GLY A 128 -7.16 -9.86 -3.83
N THR A 129 -6.66 -9.28 -4.91
CA THR A 129 -5.48 -9.74 -5.65
C THR A 129 -4.50 -8.61 -5.99
N SER A 130 -4.59 -7.46 -5.33
CA SER A 130 -3.71 -6.31 -5.63
C SER A 130 -2.42 -6.30 -4.81
N LEU A 131 -2.36 -7.03 -3.70
CA LEU A 131 -1.19 -7.04 -2.82
C LEU A 131 0.02 -7.68 -3.53
N THR A 132 1.06 -6.90 -3.78
CA THR A 132 2.29 -7.34 -4.46
C THR A 132 3.45 -7.55 -3.48
N THR A 133 3.51 -6.76 -2.41
CA THR A 133 4.68 -6.72 -1.51
C THR A 133 4.28 -6.81 -0.04
N ILE A 134 4.97 -7.69 0.69
CA ILE A 134 4.98 -7.73 2.15
C ILE A 134 6.38 -7.30 2.62
N GLY A 135 6.46 -6.20 3.36
CA GLY A 135 7.71 -5.55 3.75
C GLY A 135 8.57 -6.32 4.75
N ASP A 136 9.77 -5.79 4.97
CA ASP A 136 10.72 -6.34 5.95
C ASP A 136 10.14 -6.28 7.36
N LYS A 137 10.28 -7.36 8.13
CA LYS A 137 9.74 -7.49 9.50
C LYS A 137 8.23 -7.27 9.63
N ALA A 138 7.46 -7.26 8.53
CA ALA A 138 6.05 -6.85 8.51
C ALA A 138 5.19 -7.52 9.59
N PHE A 139 5.40 -8.81 9.89
CA PHE A 139 4.69 -9.57 10.92
C PHE A 139 5.64 -10.14 11.98
N ARG A 140 6.86 -9.58 12.12
CA ARG A 140 7.87 -10.08 13.06
C ARG A 140 7.31 -10.07 14.49
N GLY A 141 7.42 -11.19 15.19
CA GLY A 141 6.95 -11.31 16.57
C GLY A 141 5.42 -11.34 16.74
N CYS A 142 4.65 -11.62 15.67
CA CYS A 142 3.22 -11.98 15.80
C CYS A 142 3.08 -13.39 16.41
N LYS A 143 3.32 -13.49 17.73
CA LYS A 143 3.54 -14.76 18.45
C LYS A 143 2.36 -15.73 18.34
N VAL A 144 1.13 -15.25 18.19
CA VAL A 144 -0.08 -16.10 18.17
C VAL A 144 -0.72 -16.25 16.78
N LEU A 145 -0.11 -15.70 15.72
CA LEU A 145 -0.63 -15.83 14.35
C LEU A 145 -0.61 -17.31 13.94
N GLY A 146 -1.78 -17.89 13.72
CA GLY A 146 -1.91 -19.34 13.48
C GLY A 146 -1.75 -19.75 12.01
N LYS A 147 -2.22 -18.89 11.10
CA LYS A 147 -2.21 -19.14 9.66
C LYS A 147 -2.03 -17.85 8.88
N ILE A 148 -1.42 -17.96 7.70
CA ILE A 148 -1.35 -16.88 6.71
C ILE A 148 -1.51 -17.44 5.31
N THR A 149 -2.22 -16.69 4.46
CA THR A 149 -2.27 -16.94 3.02
C THR A 149 -1.48 -15.83 2.33
N VAL A 150 -0.52 -16.21 1.49
CA VAL A 150 0.21 -15.33 0.58
C VAL A 150 -0.48 -15.41 -0.79
N PRO A 151 -1.23 -14.37 -1.21
CA PRO A 151 -1.98 -14.37 -2.47
C PRO A 151 -1.11 -14.56 -3.71
N LYS A 152 -1.75 -14.88 -4.84
CA LYS A 152 -1.06 -15.14 -6.12
C LYS A 152 -0.31 -13.91 -6.65
N SER A 153 -0.81 -12.72 -6.30
CA SER A 153 -0.25 -11.42 -6.67
C SER A 153 1.04 -11.06 -5.95
N VAL A 154 1.34 -11.67 -4.80
CA VAL A 154 2.52 -11.33 -4.02
C VAL A 154 3.79 -11.83 -4.71
N THR A 155 4.64 -10.90 -5.12
CA THR A 155 5.93 -11.18 -5.77
C THR A 155 7.06 -11.21 -4.75
N LYS A 156 6.94 -10.49 -3.62
CA LYS A 156 8.02 -10.33 -2.64
C LYS A 156 7.52 -10.39 -1.20
N VAL A 157 8.21 -11.18 -0.38
CA VAL A 157 8.08 -11.22 1.08
C VAL A 157 9.42 -10.89 1.71
N GLY A 158 9.44 -9.81 2.49
CA GLY A 158 10.63 -9.16 3.02
C GLY A 158 11.46 -9.99 4.00
N LYS A 159 12.65 -9.45 4.33
CA LYS A 159 13.57 -10.03 5.31
C LYS A 159 12.86 -10.10 6.67
N GLN A 160 12.98 -11.23 7.36
CA GLN A 160 12.39 -11.42 8.70
C GLN A 160 10.87 -11.18 8.77
N ALA A 161 10.14 -11.19 7.64
CA ALA A 161 8.73 -10.81 7.59
C ALA A 161 7.85 -11.57 8.59
N PHE A 162 8.10 -12.85 8.83
CA PHE A 162 7.41 -13.70 9.82
C PHE A 162 8.39 -14.25 10.86
N GLU A 163 9.48 -13.54 11.14
CA GLU A 163 10.43 -13.98 12.17
C GLU A 163 9.72 -14.05 13.54
N ASN A 164 9.96 -15.12 14.30
CA ASN A 164 9.43 -15.30 15.65
C ASN A 164 7.88 -15.37 15.73
N CYS A 165 7.21 -15.80 14.66
CA CYS A 165 5.80 -16.17 14.68
C CYS A 165 5.61 -17.57 15.28
N ALA A 166 5.69 -17.67 16.61
CA ALA A 166 5.80 -18.93 17.36
C ALA A 166 4.60 -19.89 17.24
N LYS A 167 3.42 -19.43 16.82
CA LYS A 167 2.24 -20.29 16.59
C LYS A 167 1.86 -20.45 15.12
N LEU A 168 2.69 -20.01 14.17
CA LEU A 168 2.38 -20.03 12.74
C LEU A 168 2.44 -21.45 12.17
N LYS A 169 1.33 -22.18 12.25
CA LYS A 169 1.24 -23.60 11.84
C LYS A 169 1.07 -23.79 10.34
N THR A 170 0.33 -22.91 9.67
CA THR A 170 -0.03 -23.08 8.25
C THR A 170 0.27 -21.83 7.44
N ILE A 171 1.08 -21.99 6.40
CA ILE A 171 1.36 -20.94 5.42
C ILE A 171 0.90 -21.46 4.06
N THR A 172 -0.08 -20.79 3.45
CA THR A 172 -0.55 -21.12 2.10
C THR A 172 0.10 -20.15 1.12
N VAL A 173 0.83 -20.63 0.14
CA VAL A 173 1.41 -19.80 -0.92
C VAL A 173 0.66 -20.07 -2.21
N LYS A 174 0.14 -19.02 -2.86
CA LYS A 174 -0.64 -19.16 -4.10
C LYS A 174 0.15 -18.89 -5.38
N SER A 175 1.40 -18.44 -5.29
CA SER A 175 2.24 -18.16 -6.46
C SER A 175 3.61 -18.84 -6.38
N LYS A 176 4.03 -19.42 -7.50
CA LYS A 176 5.37 -19.96 -7.69
C LYS A 176 6.43 -18.89 -7.95
N LYS A 177 6.02 -17.65 -8.24
CA LYS A 177 6.91 -16.51 -8.49
C LYS A 177 7.30 -15.77 -7.20
N THR A 178 6.57 -15.98 -6.11
CA THR A 178 6.82 -15.29 -4.82
C THR A 178 8.24 -15.55 -4.32
N LYS A 179 9.00 -14.48 -4.06
CA LYS A 179 10.34 -14.52 -3.47
C LYS A 179 10.26 -14.30 -1.96
N PHE A 180 10.84 -15.22 -1.20
CA PHE A 180 11.01 -15.07 0.25
C PHE A 180 12.45 -14.69 0.55
N LEU A 181 12.64 -13.53 1.19
CA LEU A 181 13.97 -13.03 1.51
C LEU A 181 14.56 -13.69 2.77
N LYS A 182 15.83 -13.38 3.04
CA LYS A 182 16.62 -13.95 4.14
C LYS A 182 15.83 -13.90 5.45
N ASN A 183 15.80 -15.03 6.14
CA ASN A 183 15.18 -15.18 7.46
C ASN A 183 13.68 -14.85 7.53
N ALA A 184 12.94 -14.76 6.41
CA ALA A 184 11.50 -14.48 6.43
C ALA A 184 10.71 -15.39 7.39
N PHE A 185 11.16 -16.62 7.64
CA PHE A 185 10.52 -17.58 8.55
C PHE A 185 11.45 -18.04 9.69
N LYS A 186 12.46 -17.25 10.04
CA LYS A 186 13.36 -17.59 11.16
C LYS A 186 12.56 -17.71 12.47
N LYS A 187 12.82 -18.73 13.28
CA LYS A 187 12.07 -19.03 14.52
C LYS A 187 10.57 -19.33 14.33
N VAL A 188 10.12 -19.67 13.12
CA VAL A 188 8.81 -20.32 12.91
C VAL A 188 8.92 -21.80 13.34
N PRO A 189 7.89 -22.41 13.96
CA PRO A 189 7.97 -23.79 14.45
C PRO A 189 8.34 -24.81 13.38
N LYS A 190 9.15 -25.82 13.73
CA LYS A 190 9.48 -26.93 12.83
C LYS A 190 8.24 -27.75 12.42
N SER A 191 7.17 -27.74 13.23
CA SER A 191 5.89 -28.40 12.93
C SER A 191 5.05 -27.68 11.86
N SER A 192 5.46 -26.49 11.46
CA SER A 192 4.74 -25.67 10.48
C SER A 192 4.76 -26.28 9.08
N LYS A 193 3.70 -26.01 8.32
CA LYS A 193 3.50 -26.54 6.97
C LYS A 193 3.34 -25.39 5.98
N ILE A 194 4.14 -25.40 4.92
CA ILE A 194 3.89 -24.58 3.73
C ILE A 194 3.13 -25.43 2.71
N LYS A 195 1.97 -24.93 2.27
CA LYS A 195 1.20 -25.48 1.14
C LYS A 195 1.57 -24.69 -0.11
N LEU A 196 2.12 -25.38 -1.11
CA LEU A 196 2.51 -24.79 -2.39
C LEU A 196 1.36 -24.88 -3.41
N PRO A 197 1.33 -24.00 -4.43
CA PRO A 197 0.46 -24.20 -5.58
C PRO A 197 0.97 -25.37 -6.43
N LYS A 198 0.18 -25.78 -7.44
CA LYS A 198 0.64 -26.76 -8.45
C LYS A 198 1.98 -26.28 -9.07
N MET A 199 2.96 -27.17 -9.07
CA MET A 199 4.35 -26.92 -9.51
C MET A 199 4.95 -28.20 -10.08
N THR A 200 5.87 -28.08 -11.02
CA THR A 200 6.69 -29.22 -11.48
C THR A 200 7.71 -29.63 -10.41
N SER A 201 8.29 -30.83 -10.52
CA SER A 201 9.33 -31.32 -9.61
C SER A 201 10.56 -30.39 -9.54
N LYS A 202 10.96 -29.82 -10.70
CA LYS A 202 12.07 -28.86 -10.80
C LYS A 202 11.76 -27.55 -10.08
N GLU A 203 10.57 -27.01 -10.30
CA GLU A 203 10.09 -25.78 -9.63
C GLU A 203 10.05 -25.99 -8.11
N LYS A 204 9.47 -27.10 -7.65
CA LYS A 204 9.34 -27.43 -6.22
C LYS A 204 10.72 -27.58 -5.55
N LYS A 205 11.71 -28.20 -6.20
CA LYS A 205 13.09 -28.33 -5.69
C LYS A 205 13.74 -26.96 -5.50
N SER A 206 13.66 -26.08 -6.51
CA SER A 206 14.17 -24.71 -6.43
C SER A 206 13.46 -23.89 -5.34
N PHE A 207 12.14 -23.98 -5.27
CA PHE A 207 11.33 -23.28 -4.27
C PHE A 207 11.66 -23.71 -2.84
N LYS A 208 11.83 -25.03 -2.60
CA LYS A 208 12.28 -25.55 -1.30
C LYS A 208 13.67 -25.01 -0.91
N LYS A 209 14.61 -24.88 -1.86
CA LYS A 209 15.94 -24.29 -1.59
C LYS A 209 15.81 -22.82 -1.16
N MET A 210 14.94 -22.05 -1.82
CA MET A 210 14.64 -20.67 -1.42
C MET A 210 14.02 -20.61 -0.01
N LEU A 211 13.05 -21.47 0.30
CA LEU A 211 12.43 -21.50 1.63
C LEU A 211 13.43 -21.83 2.75
N LYS A 212 14.39 -22.74 2.49
CA LYS A 212 15.50 -23.02 3.42
C LYS A 212 16.35 -21.77 3.67
N LYS A 213 16.72 -21.01 2.63
CA LYS A 213 17.44 -19.72 2.75
C LYS A 213 16.62 -18.65 3.49
N ALA A 214 15.29 -18.72 3.37
CA ALA A 214 14.36 -17.88 4.13
C ALA A 214 14.22 -18.34 5.60
N GLY A 215 14.92 -19.38 6.04
CA GLY A 215 14.91 -19.86 7.43
C GLY A 215 13.77 -20.81 7.77
N PHE A 216 12.99 -21.27 6.78
CA PHE A 216 11.91 -22.23 7.00
C PHE A 216 12.48 -23.65 7.17
N LYS A 217 12.17 -24.27 8.31
CA LYS A 217 12.63 -25.64 8.66
C LYS A 217 11.47 -26.66 8.73
N GLY A 218 10.26 -26.26 8.35
CA GLY A 218 9.06 -27.11 8.43
C GLY A 218 8.80 -27.96 7.18
N LYS A 219 7.65 -28.64 7.16
CA LYS A 219 7.24 -29.47 6.03
C LYS A 219 6.73 -28.60 4.88
N VAL A 220 7.13 -28.91 3.64
CA VAL A 220 6.65 -28.25 2.42
C VAL A 220 5.85 -29.26 1.61
N LYS A 221 4.52 -29.06 1.56
CA LYS A 221 3.56 -29.92 0.86
C LYS A 221 3.21 -29.31 -0.49
#